data_AF-A0A2S7NRJ7-F1
#
_entry.id   AF-A0A2S7NRJ7-F1
#
_cell.length_a   1.000
_cell.length_b   1.000
_cell.length_c   1.000
_cell.angle_alpha   90.00
_cell.angle_beta   90.00
_cell.angle_gamma   90.00
#
_symmetry.space_group_name_H-M   'P 1'
#
loop_
_entity.id
_entity.type
_entity.pdbx_description
1 polymer ?
#
loop_
_entity_poly.entity_id
_entity_poly.type
_entity_poly.pdbx_seq_one_letter_code
_entity_poly.pdbx_strand_id
1 'polypeptide(L)' 'MRNLQKLQQVSPDDAYLTFITANADSIWAHDRDDGTNELSVNWAGPFVSPANASTQSSALDALVAAVAVGS' A
#
# COMPACT_ATOMS: atom_id res chain seq x y z
N MET A 1 -7.05 2.65 -0.50
CA MET A 1 -6.87 1.22 -0.16
C MET A 1 -7.91 0.72 0.84
N ARG A 2 -8.06 1.32 2.02
CA ARG A 2 -9.02 0.89 3.06
C ARG A 2 -10.47 0.62 2.59
N ASN A 3 -11.07 1.51 1.80
CA ASN A 3 -12.44 1.30 1.31
C ASN A 3 -12.52 0.20 0.23
N LEU A 4 -11.47 0.04 -0.59
CA LEU A 4 -11.40 -1.04 -1.57
C LEU A 4 -11.24 -2.40 -0.88
N GLN A 5 -10.47 -2.46 0.21
CA GLN A 5 -10.39 -3.64 1.07
C GLN A 5 -11.75 -4.00 1.68
N LYS A 6 -12.50 -3.03 2.21
CA LYS A 6 -13.88 -3.26 2.68
C LYS A 6 -14.78 -3.80 1.57
N LEU A 7 -14.67 -3.23 0.36
CA LEU A 7 -15.45 -3.69 -0.80
C LEU A 7 -15.09 -5.14 -1.15
N GLN A 8 -13.80 -5.47 -1.21
CA GLN A 8 -13.32 -6.83 -1.47
C GLN A 8 -13.88 -7.85 -0.46
N GLN A 9 -14.04 -7.46 0.81
CA GLN A 9 -14.57 -8.34 1.85
C GLN A 9 -16.06 -8.65 1.71
N VAL A 10 -16.84 -7.74 1.11
CA VAL A 10 -18.31 -7.90 0.96
C VAL A 10 -18.74 -8.25 -0.46
N SER A 11 -17.88 -8.00 -1.45
CA SER A 11 -18.09 -8.27 -2.87
C SER A 11 -16.74 -8.64 -3.51
N PRO A 12 -16.27 -9.88 -3.30
CA PRO A 12 -14.97 -10.32 -3.80
C PRO A 12 -14.85 -10.20 -5.32
N ASP A 13 -13.74 -9.62 -5.77
CA ASP A 13 -13.37 -9.48 -7.17
C ASP A 13 -11.84 -9.60 -7.30
N ASP A 14 -11.38 -10.45 -8.22
CA ASP A 14 -9.95 -10.67 -8.46
C ASP A 14 -9.23 -9.38 -8.89
N ALA A 15 -9.93 -8.45 -9.54
CA ALA A 15 -9.37 -7.15 -9.91
C ALA A 15 -9.06 -6.30 -8.68
N TYR A 16 -9.92 -6.31 -7.66
CA TYR A 16 -9.68 -5.58 -6.41
C TYR A 16 -8.57 -6.23 -5.60
N LEU A 17 -8.57 -7.57 -5.52
CA LEU A 17 -7.50 -8.32 -4.85
C LEU A 17 -6.15 -8.00 -5.50
N THR A 18 -6.05 -8.14 -6.82
CA THR A 18 -4.82 -7.86 -7.59
C THR A 18 -4.36 -6.42 -7.42
N PHE A 19 -5.29 -5.46 -7.46
CA PHE A 19 -4.94 -4.05 -7.25
C PHE A 19 -4.41 -3.81 -5.83
N ILE A 20 -5.03 -4.42 -4.81
CA ILE A 20 -4.59 -4.27 -3.42
C ILE A 20 -3.18 -4.82 -3.23
N THR A 21 -2.94 -6.06 -3.65
CA THR A 21 -1.67 -6.75 -3.44
C THR A 21 -0.55 -6.13 -4.26
N ALA A 22 -0.79 -5.80 -5.53
CA ALA A 22 0.24 -5.19 -6.39
C ALA A 22 0.74 -3.84 -5.86
N ASN A 23 -0.16 -3.01 -5.29
CA ASN A 23 0.27 -1.75 -4.68
C ASN A 23 1.05 -2.00 -3.38
N ALA A 24 0.62 -2.94 -2.54
CA ALA A 24 1.34 -3.28 -1.31
C ALA A 24 2.75 -3.83 -1.60
N ASP A 25 2.87 -4.72 -2.58
CA ASP A 25 4.16 -5.27 -3.03
C ASP A 25 5.07 -4.17 -3.56
N SER A 26 4.54 -3.28 -4.39
CA SER A 26 5.30 -2.16 -4.97
C SER A 26 5.80 -1.19 -3.89
N ILE A 27 4.96 -0.85 -2.91
CA ILE A 27 5.34 -0.01 -1.76
C ILE A 27 6.52 -0.65 -1.03
N TRP A 28 6.37 -1.93 -0.69
CA TRP A 28 7.38 -2.65 0.10
C TRP A 28 8.72 -2.75 -0.63
N ALA A 29 8.68 -2.95 -1.95
CA ALA A 29 9.85 -3.15 -2.78
C ALA A 29 10.55 -1.85 -3.22
N HIS A 30 9.81 -0.73 -3.34
CA HIS A 30 10.30 0.43 -4.11
C HIS A 30 10.14 1.79 -3.43
N ASP A 31 9.24 1.93 -2.46
CA ASP A 31 8.89 3.22 -1.84
C ASP A 31 9.40 3.35 -0.39
N ARG A 32 10.16 2.38 0.11
CA ARG A 32 10.69 2.40 1.47
C ARG A 32 12.09 3.01 1.50
N ASP A 33 12.27 4.05 2.31
CA ASP A 33 13.59 4.57 2.63
C ASP A 33 14.36 3.57 3.51
N ASP A 34 15.58 3.20 3.10
CA ASP A 34 16.39 2.19 3.78
C ASP A 34 16.87 2.62 5.18
N GLY A 35 17.02 3.92 5.42
CA GLY A 35 17.54 4.47 6.69
C GLY A 35 16.45 4.71 7.74
N THR A 36 15.27 5.12 7.30
CA THR A 36 14.18 5.59 8.17
C THR A 36 12.93 4.72 8.13
N ASN A 37 12.81 3.83 7.13
CA ASN A 37 11.59 3.08 6.82
C ASN A 37 10.37 3.97 6.52
N GLU A 38 10.60 5.22 6.15
CA GLU A 38 9.54 6.11 5.67
C GLU A 38 9.03 5.65 4.30
N LEU A 39 7.74 5.88 4.09
CA LEU A 39 7.00 5.58 2.86
C LEU A 39 6.46 6.89 2.30
N SER A 40 6.64 7.08 1.00
CA SER A 40 6.36 8.34 0.31
C SER A 40 5.11 8.26 -0.56
N VAL A 41 4.98 9.20 -1.49
CA VAL A 41 3.86 9.35 -2.42
C VAL A 41 4.03 8.48 -3.67
N ASN A 42 5.26 8.08 -4.01
CA ASN A 42 5.55 7.33 -5.22
C ASN A 42 5.69 5.83 -4.94
N TRP A 43 4.57 5.13 -4.90
CA TRP A 43 4.54 3.68 -4.61
C TRP A 43 5.22 2.81 -5.66
N ALA A 44 5.44 3.31 -6.88
CA ALA A 44 6.22 2.63 -7.91
C ALA A 44 7.74 2.81 -7.72
N GLY A 45 8.12 3.66 -6.76
CA GLY A 45 9.48 4.07 -6.47
C GLY A 45 10.18 4.87 -7.58
N PRO A 46 11.42 5.31 -7.30
CA PRO A 46 12.07 5.25 -5.99
C PRO A 46 11.39 6.16 -4.95
N PHE A 47 11.70 5.94 -3.67
CA PHE A 47 11.29 6.81 -2.55
C PHE A 47 11.53 8.29 -2.86
N VAL A 48 10.57 9.14 -2.49
CA VAL A 48 10.65 10.60 -2.67
C VAL A 48 10.68 11.31 -1.32
N SER A 49 11.76 12.01 -1.02
CA SER A 49 11.86 12.84 0.19
C SER A 49 11.22 14.23 -0.02
N PRO A 50 10.60 14.83 1.01
CA PRO A 50 10.31 14.25 2.31
C PRO A 50 9.03 13.39 2.28
N ALA A 51 9.03 12.29 3.04
CA ALA A 51 7.78 11.68 3.45
C ALA A 51 7.16 12.49 4.60
N ASN A 52 5.86 12.28 4.83
CA ASN A 52 5.18 12.86 5.98
C ASN A 52 4.13 11.89 6.53
N ALA A 53 3.50 12.26 7.65
CA ALA A 53 2.52 11.41 8.31
C ALA A 53 1.37 10.98 7.37
N SER A 54 0.98 11.81 6.40
CA SER A 54 -0.10 11.50 5.46
C SER A 54 0.34 10.49 4.39
N THR A 55 1.55 10.61 3.85
CA THR A 55 2.09 9.61 2.90
C THR A 55 2.30 8.26 3.59
N GLN A 56 2.91 8.29 4.77
CA GLN A 56 3.12 7.10 5.61
C GLN A 56 1.79 6.39 5.90
N SER A 57 0.77 7.14 6.36
CA SER A 57 -0.54 6.58 6.68
C SER A 57 -1.23 5.99 5.45
N SER A 58 -1.09 6.62 4.29
CA SER A 58 -1.68 6.13 3.04
C SER A 58 -1.02 4.82 2.57
N ALA A 59 0.30 4.71 2.70
CA ALA A 59 1.03 3.49 2.37
C ALA A 59 0.72 2.36 3.37
N LEU A 60 0.62 2.67 4.67
CA LEU A 60 0.18 1.70 5.68
C LEU A 60 -1.25 1.18 5.43
N ASP A 61 -2.16 2.04 4.96
CA ASP A 61 -3.50 1.63 4.52
C ASP A 61 -3.46 0.58 3.40
N ALA A 62 -2.45 0.62 2.52
CA ALA A 62 -2.23 -0.38 1.47
C ALA A 62 -1.70 -1.70 2.04
N LEU A 63 -0.66 -1.63 2.89
CA LEU A 63 -0.04 -2.80 3.50
C LEU A 63 -1.03 -3.56 4.39
N VAL A 64 -1.78 -2.84 5.23
CA VAL A 64 -2.82 -3.43 6.09
C VAL A 64 -3.96 -4.02 5.24
N ALA A 65 -4.31 -3.36 4.13
CA ALA A 65 -5.32 -3.89 3.22
C ALA A 65 -4.93 -5.25 2.64
N ALA A 66 -3.67 -5.41 2.19
CA ALA A 66 -3.16 -6.68 1.65
C ALA A 66 -3.20 -7.80 2.70
N VAL A 67 -2.69 -7.54 3.91
CA VAL A 67 -2.74 -8.50 5.02
C VAL A 67 -4.19 -8.91 5.35
N ALA A 68 -5.14 -7.97 5.29
CA ALA A 68 -6.54 -8.24 5.60
C ALA A 68 -7.30 -9.04 4.53
N VAL A 69 -6.82 -9.10 3.28
CA VAL A 69 -7.44 -9.85 2.18
C VAL A 69 -6.74 -11.18 1.86
N GLY A 70 -5.69 -11.53 2.62
CA GLY A 70 -5.09 -12.88 2.61
C GLY A 70 -4.04 -13.12 1.52
N SER A 71 -3.13 -12.15 1.32
CA SER A 71 -1.86 -12.36 0.61
C SER A 71 -0.76 -12.83 1.57
#